data_AF-A0A3N1VC44-F1
#
_entry.id   AF-A0A3N1VC44-F1
#
_cell.length_a   1.000
_cell.length_b   1.000
_cell.length_c   1.000
_cell.angle_alpha   90.00
_cell.angle_beta   90.00
_cell.angle_gamma   90.00
#
_symmetry.space_group_name_H-M   'P 1'
#
loop_
_entity.id
_entity.type
_entity.pdbx_description
1 polymer ?
#
loop_
_entity_poly.entity_id
_entity_poly.type
_entity_poly.pdbx_seq_one_letter_code
_entity_poly.pdbx_strand_id
1 'polypeptide(L)'
;MRRRPVLVLASAAAAGVLFAATPASAAVPADKPQVLSSWTQTSAASYNAWVAARGNQGKWSAYGFDWSTDYCSSSPDNPFGFPFQTACARHDFGYRNHKAAGVFSANKARLDDALYADLKRVCSAYSGVKKGSCDSTAWTYYQAVKAFGVSPQDVPAA
;
A
#
# COMPACT_ATOMS: atom_id res chain seq x y z
N MET A 1 -22.33 -79.43 -34.93
CA MET A 1 -22.03 -78.07 -35.41
C MET A 1 -22.08 -77.07 -34.25
N ARG A 2 -21.06 -76.21 -34.15
CA ARG A 2 -20.94 -74.93 -33.40
C ARG A 2 -21.01 -74.96 -31.85
N ARG A 3 -19.85 -75.14 -31.22
CA ARG A 3 -19.56 -74.55 -29.89
C ARG A 3 -19.06 -73.12 -30.10
N ARG A 4 -19.69 -72.13 -29.46
CA ARG A 4 -19.28 -70.72 -29.49
C ARG A 4 -18.30 -70.44 -28.34
N PRO A 5 -17.19 -69.72 -28.55
CA PRO A 5 -16.35 -69.29 -27.45
C PRO A 5 -16.95 -68.06 -26.76
N VAL A 6 -16.84 -68.01 -25.44
CA VAL A 6 -17.19 -66.84 -24.63
C VAL A 6 -15.93 -65.96 -24.52
N LEU A 7 -16.01 -64.73 -25.02
CA LEU A 7 -14.98 -63.71 -24.83
C LEU A 7 -15.19 -63.05 -23.46
N VAL A 8 -14.22 -63.23 -22.56
CA VAL A 8 -14.15 -62.51 -21.29
C VAL A 8 -13.34 -61.23 -21.53
N LEU A 9 -14.01 -60.07 -21.49
CA LEU A 9 -13.38 -58.76 -21.53
C LEU A 9 -12.82 -58.44 -20.14
N ALA A 10 -11.49 -58.37 -20.02
CA ALA A 10 -10.82 -57.86 -18.84
C ALA A 10 -10.76 -56.34 -18.90
N SER A 11 -11.51 -55.66 -18.01
CA SER A 11 -11.47 -54.21 -17.86
C SER A 11 -10.18 -53.79 -17.16
N ALA A 12 -9.25 -53.19 -17.88
CA ALA A 12 -8.07 -52.55 -17.29
C ALA A 12 -8.48 -51.22 -16.62
N ALA A 13 -8.54 -51.20 -15.29
CA ALA A 13 -8.77 -49.97 -14.53
C ALA A 13 -7.48 -49.13 -14.52
N ALA A 14 -7.44 -48.04 -15.29
CA ALA A 14 -6.36 -47.06 -15.24
C ALA A 14 -6.53 -46.20 -13.98
N ALA A 15 -5.66 -46.41 -12.98
CA ALA A 15 -5.57 -45.56 -11.80
C ALA A 15 -4.98 -44.19 -12.20
N GLY A 16 -5.84 -43.19 -12.40
CA GLY A 16 -5.42 -41.81 -12.63
C GLY A 16 -4.82 -41.21 -11.38
N VAL A 17 -3.50 -41.01 -11.37
CA VAL A 17 -2.80 -40.27 -10.32
C VAL A 17 -3.14 -38.79 -10.49
N LEU A 18 -4.06 -38.28 -9.67
CA LEU A 18 -4.34 -36.85 -9.57
C LEU A 18 -3.18 -36.17 -8.84
N PHE A 19 -2.27 -35.56 -9.61
CA PHE A 19 -1.30 -34.63 -9.03
C PHE A 19 -2.04 -33.37 -8.59
N ALA A 20 -2.22 -33.21 -7.29
CA ALA A 20 -2.66 -31.95 -6.71
C ALA A 20 -1.55 -30.92 -6.93
N ALA A 21 -1.72 -30.03 -7.92
CA ALA A 21 -0.88 -28.85 -8.07
C ALA A 21 -1.11 -27.94 -6.85
N THR A 22 -0.18 -27.94 -5.91
CA THR A 22 -0.17 -26.92 -4.86
C THR A 22 0.10 -25.57 -5.52
N PRO A 23 -0.68 -24.51 -5.22
CA PRO A 23 -0.38 -23.19 -5.74
C PRO A 23 1.00 -22.78 -5.24
N ALA A 24 1.94 -22.56 -6.15
CA ALA A 24 3.20 -21.94 -5.81
C ALA A 24 2.89 -20.51 -5.35
N SER A 25 2.97 -20.26 -4.05
CA SER A 25 3.03 -18.89 -3.53
C SER A 25 4.21 -18.21 -4.21
N ALA A 26 3.94 -17.28 -5.12
CA ALA A 26 4.98 -16.49 -5.75
C ALA A 26 5.79 -15.83 -4.63
N ALA A 27 7.09 -16.11 -4.59
CA ALA A 27 7.97 -15.51 -3.60
C ALA A 27 7.90 -13.99 -3.73
N VAL A 28 7.80 -13.30 -2.60
CA VAL A 28 7.85 -11.83 -2.58
C VAL A 28 9.19 -11.40 -3.18
N PRO A 29 9.21 -10.46 -4.14
CA PRO A 29 10.44 -9.96 -4.74
C PRO A 29 11.45 -9.49 -3.69
N ALA A 30 12.71 -9.88 -3.87
CA ALA A 30 13.79 -9.57 -2.92
C ALA A 30 14.09 -8.06 -2.81
N ASP A 31 13.69 -7.28 -3.82
CA ASP A 31 13.84 -5.83 -3.88
C ASP A 31 12.67 -5.06 -3.22
N LYS A 32 11.71 -5.75 -2.57
CA LYS A 32 10.59 -5.10 -1.87
C LYS A 32 11.03 -3.97 -0.91
N PRO A 33 12.09 -4.11 -0.09
CA PRO A 33 12.54 -3.03 0.78
C PRO A 33 13.02 -1.79 0.00
N GLN A 34 13.70 -1.98 -1.13
CA GLN A 34 14.21 -0.91 -1.99
C GLN A 34 13.06 -0.18 -2.67
N VAL A 35 12.07 -0.91 -3.19
CA VAL A 35 10.86 -0.33 -3.78
C VAL A 35 10.09 0.48 -2.72
N LEU A 36 9.85 -0.09 -1.53
CA LEU A 36 9.20 0.61 -0.42
C LEU A 36 9.93 1.90 -0.03
N SER A 37 11.26 1.84 0.08
CA SER A 37 12.08 3.02 0.38
C SER A 37 11.97 4.06 -0.74
N SER A 38 12.02 3.66 -2.01
CA SER A 38 11.97 4.57 -3.16
C SER A 38 10.68 5.39 -3.24
N TRP A 39 9.55 4.85 -2.76
CA TRP A 39 8.24 5.51 -2.74
C TRP A 39 7.96 6.34 -1.49
N THR A 40 8.85 6.28 -0.50
CA THR A 40 8.65 6.92 0.81
C THR A 40 9.74 7.95 1.12
N GLN A 41 10.29 8.60 0.08
CA GLN A 41 11.17 9.75 0.21
C GLN A 41 10.36 11.06 0.17
N THR A 42 11.01 12.16 0.53
CA THR A 42 10.40 13.51 0.57
C THR A 42 10.31 14.17 -0.81
N SER A 43 11.06 13.67 -1.80
CA SER A 43 11.18 14.27 -3.13
C SER A 43 9.89 14.12 -3.95
N ALA A 44 9.68 15.06 -4.89
CA ALA A 44 8.57 14.98 -5.84
C ALA A 44 8.65 13.74 -6.74
N ALA A 45 9.86 13.29 -7.08
CA ALA A 45 10.06 12.07 -7.86
C ALA A 45 9.52 10.83 -7.13
N SER A 46 9.79 10.72 -5.82
CA SER A 46 9.28 9.64 -4.98
C SER A 46 7.75 9.66 -4.88
N TYR A 47 7.17 10.85 -4.64
CA TYR A 47 5.72 11.05 -4.65
C TYR A 47 5.10 10.62 -5.98
N ASN A 48 5.63 11.09 -7.11
CA ASN A 48 5.11 10.77 -8.44
C ASN A 48 5.21 9.27 -8.76
N ALA A 49 6.31 8.62 -8.39
CA ALA A 49 6.49 7.19 -8.55
C ALA A 49 5.45 6.39 -7.74
N TRP A 50 5.21 6.79 -6.49
CA TRP A 50 4.19 6.16 -5.66
C TRP A 50 2.77 6.39 -6.20
N VAL A 51 2.44 7.60 -6.67
CA VAL A 51 1.14 7.91 -7.27
C VAL A 51 0.91 7.04 -8.51
N ALA A 52 1.92 6.90 -9.38
CA ALA A 52 1.85 6.03 -10.55
C ALA A 52 1.64 4.55 -10.17
N ALA A 53 2.31 4.09 -9.11
CA ALA A 53 2.14 2.74 -8.60
C ALA A 53 0.76 2.49 -7.98
N ARG A 54 0.24 3.45 -7.20
CA ARG A 54 -1.12 3.42 -6.65
C ARG A 54 -2.19 3.38 -7.73
N GLY A 55 -1.97 4.07 -8.85
CA GLY A 55 -2.87 3.99 -10.02
C GLY A 55 -2.82 2.65 -10.76
N ASN A 56 -1.86 1.77 -10.43
CA ASN A 56 -1.61 0.51 -11.14
C ASN A 56 -1.27 -0.64 -10.16
N GLN A 57 -1.99 -0.76 -9.03
CA GLN A 57 -1.65 -1.69 -7.95
C GLN A 57 -1.50 -3.14 -8.41
N GLY A 58 -2.29 -3.57 -9.41
CA GLY A 58 -2.20 -4.92 -9.98
C GLY A 58 -0.81 -5.28 -10.51
N LYS A 59 -0.06 -4.30 -11.04
CA LYS A 59 1.33 -4.49 -11.50
C LYS A 59 2.32 -4.76 -10.35
N TRP A 60 1.93 -4.43 -9.13
CA TRP A 60 2.72 -4.56 -7.92
C TRP A 60 2.20 -5.66 -6.98
N SER A 61 1.26 -6.48 -7.44
CA SER A 61 0.61 -7.54 -6.64
C SER A 61 1.60 -8.52 -6.03
N ALA A 62 2.66 -8.90 -6.76
CA ALA A 62 3.72 -9.78 -6.28
C ALA A 62 4.45 -9.25 -5.03
N TYR A 63 4.48 -7.93 -4.82
CA TYR A 63 5.12 -7.33 -3.66
C TYR A 63 4.26 -7.46 -2.39
N GLY A 64 2.95 -7.71 -2.50
CA GLY A 64 2.06 -7.78 -1.33
C GLY A 64 2.17 -6.54 -0.45
N PHE A 65 2.13 -5.35 -1.05
CA PHE A 65 2.04 -4.09 -0.30
C PHE A 65 0.63 -3.90 0.25
N ASP A 66 0.54 -3.35 1.46
CA ASP A 66 -0.73 -2.86 2.00
C ASP A 66 -1.05 -1.49 1.37
N TRP A 67 -2.10 -1.44 0.55
CA TRP A 67 -2.59 -0.24 -0.11
C TRP A 67 -3.78 0.43 0.60
N SER A 68 -4.23 -0.16 1.72
CA SER A 68 -5.38 0.36 2.47
C SER A 68 -5.08 1.75 3.05
N THR A 69 -6.11 2.58 3.11
CA THR A 69 -6.05 3.94 3.63
C THR A 69 -7.45 4.36 4.05
N ASP A 70 -7.54 5.15 5.11
CA ASP A 70 -8.77 5.88 5.47
C ASP A 70 -8.67 7.36 5.06
N TYR A 71 -7.67 7.67 4.22
CA TYR A 71 -7.27 9.01 3.84
C TYR A 71 -6.86 9.86 5.04
N CYS A 72 -7.54 10.98 5.29
CA CYS A 72 -7.19 11.90 6.37
C CYS A 72 -8.14 11.77 7.56
N SER A 73 -8.78 10.60 7.77
CA SER A 73 -9.88 10.46 8.73
C SER A 73 -9.45 10.67 10.18
N SER A 74 -8.21 10.31 10.54
CA SER A 74 -7.62 10.58 11.85
C SER A 74 -6.82 11.88 11.91
N SER A 75 -6.92 12.74 10.89
CA SER A 75 -6.18 14.00 10.81
C SER A 75 -6.96 15.16 11.44
N PRO A 76 -6.27 16.26 11.84
CA PRO A 76 -6.94 17.48 12.29
C PRO A 76 -7.92 18.05 11.24
N ASP A 77 -8.82 18.91 11.70
CA ASP A 77 -9.81 19.56 10.82
C ASP A 77 -9.15 20.32 9.65
N ASN A 78 -9.78 20.22 8.48
CA ASN A 78 -9.41 20.94 7.27
C ASN A 78 -10.59 21.80 6.79
N PRO A 79 -10.88 22.91 7.50
CA PRO A 79 -12.10 23.70 7.29
C PRO A 79 -12.16 24.38 5.92
N PHE A 80 -11.02 24.53 5.24
CA PHE A 80 -10.92 25.12 3.91
C PHE A 80 -10.92 24.09 2.77
N GLY A 81 -11.01 22.79 3.09
CA GLY A 81 -11.14 21.72 2.11
C GLY A 81 -9.93 21.56 1.19
N PHE A 82 -8.70 21.78 1.67
CA PHE A 82 -7.51 21.56 0.86
C PHE A 82 -7.39 20.07 0.47
N PRO A 83 -7.05 19.73 -0.78
CA PRO A 83 -7.09 18.35 -1.27
C PRO A 83 -5.88 17.53 -0.80
N PHE A 84 -5.85 17.19 0.49
CA PHE A 84 -4.76 16.48 1.15
C PHE A 84 -4.88 14.94 1.10
N GLN A 85 -5.96 14.40 0.55
CA GLN A 85 -6.26 12.97 0.58
C GLN A 85 -5.12 12.10 0.01
N THR A 86 -4.52 12.51 -1.11
CA THR A 86 -3.41 11.76 -1.74
C THR A 86 -2.15 11.75 -0.86
N ALA A 87 -1.88 12.84 -0.16
CA ALA A 87 -0.74 12.95 0.76
C ALA A 87 -0.95 12.01 1.97
N CYS A 88 -2.14 12.04 2.58
CA CYS A 88 -2.50 11.14 3.67
C CYS A 88 -2.44 9.67 3.24
N ALA A 89 -2.94 9.36 2.04
CA ALA A 89 -2.90 8.00 1.51
C ALA A 89 -1.47 7.46 1.30
N ARG A 90 -0.50 8.32 0.96
CA ARG A 90 0.92 7.93 0.87
C ARG A 90 1.56 7.74 2.24
N HIS A 91 1.18 8.58 3.19
CA HIS A 91 1.62 8.45 4.59
C HIS A 91 1.14 7.13 5.20
N ASP A 92 -0.13 6.78 5.01
CA ASP A 92 -0.71 5.49 5.42
C ASP A 92 0.04 4.32 4.82
N PHE A 93 0.26 4.35 3.50
CA PHE A 93 1.04 3.33 2.80
C PHE A 93 2.43 3.17 3.44
N GLY A 94 3.12 4.29 3.70
CA GLY A 94 4.40 4.29 4.36
C GLY A 94 4.34 3.63 5.74
N TYR A 95 3.43 4.07 6.59
CA TYR A 95 3.28 3.55 7.96
C TYR A 95 2.97 2.06 7.98
N ARG A 96 1.95 1.62 7.23
CA ARG A 96 1.50 0.22 7.14
C ARG A 96 2.63 -0.71 6.73
N ASN A 97 3.28 -0.39 5.62
CA ASN A 97 4.29 -1.27 5.07
C ASN A 97 5.60 -1.27 5.87
N HIS A 98 5.97 -0.16 6.53
CA HIS A 98 7.12 -0.14 7.43
C HIS A 98 6.85 -0.82 8.77
N LYS A 99 5.61 -0.76 9.29
CA LYS A 99 5.17 -1.53 10.47
C LYS A 99 5.19 -3.03 10.17
N ALA A 100 4.60 -3.44 9.05
CA ALA A 100 4.60 -4.84 8.61
C ALA A 100 6.03 -5.39 8.38
N ALA A 101 6.97 -4.52 7.98
CA ALA A 101 8.38 -4.89 7.82
C ALA A 101 9.22 -4.80 9.11
N GLY A 102 8.63 -4.39 10.25
CA GLY A 102 9.35 -4.30 11.53
C GLY A 102 10.39 -3.17 11.61
N VAL A 103 10.38 -2.20 10.68
CA VAL A 103 11.38 -1.12 10.59
C VAL A 103 10.78 0.27 10.82
N PHE A 104 9.54 0.35 11.30
CA PHE A 104 8.79 1.60 11.43
C PHE A 104 9.53 2.69 12.22
N SER A 105 10.03 2.39 13.43
CA SER A 105 10.63 3.39 14.31
C SER A 105 11.81 4.13 13.67
N ALA A 106 12.66 3.43 12.91
CA ALA A 106 13.80 4.03 12.22
C ALA A 106 13.40 4.90 11.01
N ASN A 107 12.19 4.71 10.48
CA ASN A 107 11.73 5.37 9.26
C ASN A 107 10.68 6.44 9.51
N LYS A 108 9.97 6.41 10.65
CA LYS A 108 8.84 7.28 10.99
C LYS A 108 9.09 8.75 10.68
N ALA A 109 10.22 9.30 11.14
CA ALA A 109 10.54 10.71 10.93
C ALA A 109 10.57 11.09 9.43
N ARG A 110 11.17 10.24 8.58
CA ARG A 110 11.18 10.45 7.12
C ARG A 110 9.77 10.37 6.52
N LEU A 111 8.93 9.45 7.01
CA LEU A 111 7.55 9.31 6.53
C LEU A 111 6.71 10.55 6.86
N ASP A 112 6.86 11.10 8.06
CA ASP A 112 6.20 12.34 8.49
C ASP A 112 6.69 13.54 7.67
N ASP A 113 8.00 13.65 7.45
CA ASP A 113 8.57 14.70 6.60
C ASP A 113 8.11 14.58 5.14
N ALA A 114 7.90 13.35 4.66
CA ALA A 114 7.37 13.08 3.32
C ALA A 114 5.90 13.50 3.20
N LEU A 115 5.08 13.25 4.22
CA LEU A 115 3.71 13.79 4.31
C LEU A 115 3.74 15.32 4.23
N TYR A 116 4.55 15.98 5.05
CA TYR A 116 4.60 17.44 5.05
C TYR A 116 5.07 18.01 3.71
N ALA A 117 6.02 17.36 3.05
CA ALA A 117 6.46 17.74 1.71
C ALA A 117 5.34 17.61 0.67
N ASP A 118 4.49 16.59 0.76
CA ASP A 118 3.32 16.43 -0.12
C ASP A 118 2.25 17.49 0.11
N LEU A 119 1.93 17.76 1.38
CA LEU A 119 0.96 18.80 1.75
C LEU A 119 1.42 20.16 1.22
N LYS A 120 2.70 20.50 1.36
CA LYS A 120 3.26 21.74 0.79
C LYS A 120 3.24 21.78 -0.73
N ARG A 121 3.36 20.64 -1.42
CA ARG A 121 3.19 20.58 -2.88
C ARG A 121 1.77 20.96 -3.28
N VAL A 122 0.75 20.47 -2.57
CA VAL A 122 -0.64 20.93 -2.75
C VAL A 122 -0.72 22.44 -2.53
N CYS A 123 -0.11 22.94 -1.46
CA CYS A 123 -0.16 24.36 -1.12
C CYS A 123 0.56 25.29 -2.11
N SER A 124 1.51 24.79 -2.91
CA SER A 124 2.20 25.58 -3.94
C SER A 124 1.29 25.98 -5.12
N ALA A 125 0.11 25.36 -5.26
CA ALA A 125 -0.89 25.75 -6.25
C ALA A 125 -1.68 27.01 -5.84
N TYR A 126 -1.53 27.48 -4.60
CA TYR A 126 -2.23 28.66 -4.09
C TYR A 126 -1.28 29.85 -3.92
N SER A 127 -1.86 31.04 -3.78
CA SER A 127 -1.15 32.29 -3.48
C SER A 127 -1.88 33.09 -2.40
N GLY A 128 -1.23 34.15 -1.89
CA GLY A 128 -1.80 35.06 -0.91
C GLY A 128 -2.26 34.39 0.39
N VAL A 129 -3.38 34.87 0.94
CA VAL A 129 -3.96 34.35 2.19
C VAL A 129 -4.28 32.86 2.10
N LYS A 130 -4.80 32.40 0.95
CA LYS A 130 -5.14 30.98 0.75
C LYS A 130 -3.91 30.08 0.85
N LYS A 131 -2.75 30.53 0.34
CA LYS A 131 -1.48 29.82 0.53
C LYS A 131 -1.09 29.77 2.01
N GLY A 132 -1.17 30.89 2.71
CA GLY A 132 -0.88 30.96 4.15
C GLY A 132 -1.76 30.00 4.97
N SER A 133 -3.07 29.97 4.69
CA SER A 133 -3.99 29.02 5.31
C SER A 133 -3.64 27.57 5.00
N CYS A 134 -3.31 27.26 3.73
CA CYS A 134 -2.92 25.90 3.34
C CYS A 134 -1.64 25.45 4.05
N ASP A 135 -0.60 26.28 4.05
CA ASP A 135 0.68 25.97 4.70
C ASP A 135 0.49 25.79 6.23
N SER A 136 -0.38 26.59 6.84
CA SER A 136 -0.73 26.44 8.27
C SER A 136 -1.46 25.12 8.55
N THR A 137 -2.48 24.76 7.75
CA THR A 137 -3.16 23.46 7.90
C THR A 137 -2.18 22.30 7.66
N ALA A 138 -1.31 22.40 6.66
CA ALA A 138 -0.27 21.40 6.38
C ALA A 138 0.68 21.20 7.56
N TRP A 139 1.07 22.29 8.24
CA TRP A 139 1.90 22.24 9.44
C TRP A 139 1.17 21.55 10.60
N THR A 140 -0.11 21.87 10.83
CA THR A 140 -0.93 21.21 11.86
C THR A 140 -1.01 19.69 11.64
N TYR A 141 -1.21 19.25 10.39
CA TYR A 141 -1.22 17.83 10.03
C TYR A 141 0.12 17.15 10.35
N TYR A 142 1.24 17.77 9.95
CA TYR A 142 2.58 17.26 10.24
C TYR A 142 2.84 17.14 11.74
N GLN A 143 2.48 18.17 12.51
CA GLN A 143 2.69 18.16 13.96
C GLN A 143 1.86 17.09 14.66
N ALA A 144 0.64 16.82 14.20
CA ALA A 144 -0.20 15.76 14.74
C ALA A 144 0.45 14.37 14.58
N VAL A 145 0.91 14.02 13.37
CA VAL A 145 1.57 12.70 13.16
C VAL A 145 2.93 12.61 13.85
N LYS A 146 3.65 13.73 13.97
CA LYS A 146 4.93 13.80 14.68
C LYS A 146 4.77 13.52 16.16
N ALA A 147 3.75 14.12 16.80
CA ALA A 147 3.48 13.98 18.22
C ALA A 147 2.86 12.62 18.58
N PHE A 148 1.87 12.16 17.81
CA PHE A 148 1.06 11.00 18.19
C PHE A 148 1.44 9.72 17.46
N GLY A 149 2.12 9.82 16.32
CA GLY A 149 2.50 8.65 15.52
C GLY A 149 1.32 7.78 15.06
N VAL A 150 0.12 8.35 15.04
CA VAL A 150 -1.11 7.66 14.65
C VAL A 150 -1.16 7.46 13.14
N SER A 151 -1.51 6.24 12.78
CA SER A 151 -2.05 5.80 11.49
C SER A 151 -3.37 5.09 11.75
N PRO A 152 -4.14 4.74 10.70
CA PRO A 152 -5.45 4.12 10.89
C PRO A 152 -5.40 2.73 11.54
N GLN A 153 -4.21 2.15 11.71
CA GLN A 153 -3.99 0.90 12.45
C GLN A 153 -3.95 1.11 13.98
N ASP A 154 -3.71 2.34 14.43
CA ASP A 154 -3.51 2.68 15.83
C ASP A 154 -4.81 3.14 16.51
N VAL A 155 -5.88 3.29 15.73
CA VAL A 155 -7.23 3.56 16.23
C VAL A 155 -7.95 2.21 16.36
N PRO A 156 -8.39 1.81 17.57
CA PRO A 156 -9.20 0.60 17.72
C PRO A 156 -10.43 0.68 16.81
N ALA A 157 -10.75 -0.41 16.12
CA ALA A 157 -12.02 -0.51 15.40
C ALA A 157 -13.16 -0.25 16.42
N ALA A 158 -14.02 0.73 16.11
CA ALA A 158 -15.22 1.01 16.87
C ALA A 158 -16.26 -0.10 16.68
#